data_AF-A0A090VHU6-F1
#
_entry.id   AF-A0A090VHU6-F1
#
_cell.length_a   1.000
_cell.length_b   1.000
_cell.length_c   1.000
_cell.angle_alpha   90.00
_cell.angle_beta   90.00
_cell.angle_gamma   90.00
#
_symmetry.space_group_name_H-M   'P 1'
#
loop_
_entity.id
_entity.type
_entity.pdbx_description
1 polymer ?
#
loop_
_entity_poly.entity_id
_entity_poly.type
_entity_poly.pdbx_seq_one_letter_code
_entity_poly.pdbx_strand_id
1 'polypeptide(L)'
;MNLKIIDNDGFLALVDSNKYKSFITEDWEFEQLTSHFIEQSNKGHMVIWRTGDEGDKWNIRIEKEKTCKDCFREFETKINVTDGQLFLTEYADLTMSASYHNSKIPSKHNSDLNIQLDNGLYNVIIRQLFNPDIDYSETKVHFEIVFRKTETNKMDNINKIMWFN
;
A
#
# COMPACT_ATOMS: atom_id res chain seq x y z
N MET A 1 15.32 -4.25 -0.56
CA MET A 1 15.39 -2.77 -0.35
C MET A 1 14.73 -2.44 0.98
N ASN A 2 15.14 -1.39 1.69
CA ASN A 2 14.47 -0.97 2.94
C ASN A 2 13.89 0.44 2.78
N LEU A 3 12.67 0.64 3.24
CA LEU A 3 11.94 1.90 3.25
C LEU A 3 11.50 2.23 4.68
N LYS A 4 11.29 3.52 4.94
CA LYS A 4 10.71 4.03 6.19
C LYS A 4 9.62 5.02 5.85
N ILE A 5 8.48 4.88 6.51
CA ILE A 5 7.33 5.78 6.34
C ILE A 5 6.74 6.08 7.71
N ILE A 6 6.19 7.27 7.87
CA ILE A 6 5.41 7.65 9.05
C ILE A 6 3.96 7.68 8.59
N ASP A 7 3.11 6.94 9.28
CA ASP A 7 1.66 6.90 9.10
C ASP A 7 1.03 7.35 10.41
N ASN A 8 -0.02 8.16 10.36
CA ASN A 8 -0.71 8.66 11.57
C ASN A 8 -2.14 8.12 11.68
N ASP A 9 -2.62 7.38 10.69
CA ASP A 9 -4.03 7.01 10.54
C ASP A 9 -4.24 5.49 10.53
N GLY A 10 -3.15 4.71 10.55
CA GLY A 10 -3.17 3.26 10.60
C GLY A 10 -3.32 2.61 9.23
N PHE A 11 -2.93 3.28 8.14
CA PHE A 11 -2.98 2.71 6.79
C PHE A 11 -1.72 2.97 5.97
N LEU A 12 -1.35 1.96 5.20
CA LEU A 12 -0.32 2.06 4.18
C LEU A 12 -0.87 1.59 2.85
N ALA A 13 -0.30 2.14 1.77
CA ALA A 13 -0.61 1.71 0.43
C ALA A 13 0.61 1.66 -0.49
N LEU A 14 0.53 0.77 -1.48
CA LEU A 14 1.35 0.79 -2.68
C LEU A 14 0.50 1.36 -3.82
N VAL A 15 1.05 2.28 -4.60
CA VAL A 15 0.31 2.98 -5.65
C VAL A 15 1.11 3.04 -6.94
N ASP A 16 0.49 2.63 -8.04
CA ASP A 16 0.93 2.99 -9.38
C ASP A 16 0.44 4.42 -9.68
N SER A 17 1.30 5.40 -9.40
CA SER A 17 0.99 6.83 -9.56
C SER A 17 0.59 7.23 -10.99
N ASN A 18 0.98 6.46 -12.00
CA ASN A 18 0.68 6.77 -13.39
C ASN A 18 -0.75 6.35 -13.79
N LYS A 19 -1.33 5.37 -13.08
CA LYS A 19 -2.70 4.88 -13.35
C LYS A 19 -3.71 5.21 -12.27
N TYR A 20 -3.26 5.40 -11.04
CA TYR A 20 -4.12 5.75 -9.93
C TYR A 20 -4.85 7.07 -10.18
N LYS A 21 -6.18 7.03 -10.10
CA LYS A 21 -7.00 8.24 -10.15
C LYS A 21 -7.15 8.77 -8.73
N SER A 22 -6.45 9.85 -8.40
CA SER A 22 -6.44 10.39 -7.03
C SER A 22 -7.74 11.10 -6.67
N PHE A 23 -8.09 12.14 -7.41
CA PHE A 23 -9.20 13.03 -7.09
C PHE A 23 -10.56 12.33 -7.10
N ILE A 24 -11.34 12.53 -6.03
CA ILE A 24 -12.73 12.08 -5.89
C ILE A 24 -13.65 13.31 -5.87
N THR A 25 -13.55 14.11 -4.82
CA THR A 25 -14.30 15.34 -4.56
C THR A 25 -13.67 16.05 -3.36
N GLU A 26 -13.89 17.36 -3.22
CA GLU A 26 -13.38 18.14 -2.07
C GLU A 26 -14.02 17.68 -0.75
N ASP A 27 -15.34 17.44 -0.77
CA ASP A 27 -16.16 17.02 0.38
C ASP A 27 -16.49 15.52 0.32
N TRP A 28 -15.48 14.66 0.36
CA TRP A 28 -15.71 13.20 0.31
C TRP A 28 -16.24 12.69 1.64
N GLU A 29 -17.10 11.68 1.57
CA GLU A 29 -17.51 10.88 2.72
C GLU A 29 -16.64 9.64 2.86
N PHE A 30 -16.52 9.11 4.08
CA PHE A 30 -15.68 7.95 4.37
C PHE A 30 -15.99 6.72 3.50
N GLU A 31 -17.29 6.45 3.27
CA GLU A 31 -17.74 5.34 2.41
C GLU A 31 -17.35 5.54 0.95
N GLN A 32 -17.34 6.79 0.46
CA GLN A 32 -16.94 7.11 -0.91
C GLN A 32 -15.43 6.87 -1.08
N LEU A 33 -14.64 7.31 -0.11
CA LEU A 33 -13.19 7.10 -0.11
C LEU A 33 -12.83 5.60 -0.09
N THR A 34 -13.47 4.85 0.81
CA THR A 34 -13.27 3.40 0.93
C THR A 34 -13.67 2.67 -0.36
N SER A 35 -14.81 3.04 -0.94
CA SER A 35 -15.29 2.47 -2.21
C SER A 35 -14.32 2.77 -3.36
N HIS A 36 -13.78 3.98 -3.41
CA HIS A 36 -12.77 4.36 -4.40
C HIS A 36 -11.49 3.56 -4.25
N PHE A 37 -10.98 3.38 -3.03
CA PHE A 37 -9.79 2.56 -2.80
C PHE A 37 -9.98 1.10 -3.23
N ILE A 38 -11.16 0.54 -2.96
CA ILE A 38 -11.53 -0.80 -3.43
C ILE A 38 -11.56 -0.85 -4.96
N GLU A 39 -12.18 0.14 -5.61
CA GLU A 39 -12.24 0.24 -7.07
C GLU A 39 -10.85 0.32 -7.69
N GLN A 40 -9.97 1.18 -7.17
CA GLN A 40 -8.60 1.33 -7.66
C GLN A 40 -7.75 0.08 -7.40
N SER A 41 -7.99 -0.62 -6.28
CA SER A 41 -7.34 -1.90 -5.99
C SER A 41 -7.77 -3.01 -6.96
N ASN A 42 -9.07 -3.10 -7.25
CA ASN A 42 -9.61 -4.06 -8.22
C ASN A 42 -9.12 -3.79 -9.67
N LYS A 43 -8.76 -2.55 -9.98
CA LYS A 43 -8.09 -2.17 -11.23
C LYS A 43 -6.58 -2.44 -11.22
N GLY A 44 -6.01 -2.81 -10.08
CA GLY A 44 -4.58 -3.07 -9.89
C GLY A 44 -3.74 -1.81 -9.85
N HIS A 45 -4.34 -0.67 -9.53
CA HIS A 45 -3.63 0.63 -9.46
C HIS A 45 -3.12 0.92 -8.05
N MET A 46 -3.63 0.21 -7.05
CA MET A 46 -3.14 0.31 -5.69
C MET A 46 -3.32 -0.99 -4.91
N VAL A 47 -2.65 -1.08 -3.77
CA VAL A 47 -2.90 -2.04 -2.70
C VAL A 47 -2.90 -1.26 -1.40
N ILE A 48 -3.95 -1.37 -0.59
CA ILE A 48 -4.06 -0.69 0.70
C ILE A 48 -4.36 -1.69 1.81
N TRP A 49 -3.75 -1.48 2.97
CA TRP A 49 -3.96 -2.30 4.15
C TRP A 49 -3.87 -1.48 5.43
N ARG A 50 -4.54 -1.98 6.47
CA ARG A 50 -4.49 -1.42 7.81
C ARG A 50 -3.24 -1.89 8.55
N THR A 51 -2.49 -1.01 9.19
CA THR A 51 -1.27 -1.35 9.95
C THR A 51 -1.57 -1.74 11.40
N GLY A 52 -2.60 -1.13 11.99
CA GLY A 52 -3.07 -1.30 13.37
C GLY A 52 -4.25 -0.36 13.63
N ASP A 53 -4.61 -0.16 14.91
CA ASP A 53 -5.61 0.86 15.27
C ASP A 53 -5.06 2.29 15.16
N GLU A 54 -3.75 2.44 15.37
CA GLU A 54 -3.00 3.70 15.23
C GLU A 54 -1.90 3.55 14.17
N GLY A 55 -1.48 4.69 13.62
CA GLY A 55 -0.28 4.78 12.78
C GLY A 55 0.99 4.91 13.63
N ASP A 56 2.14 4.56 13.05
CA ASP A 56 3.46 4.78 13.64
C ASP A 56 4.51 4.90 12.52
N LYS A 57 5.78 4.89 12.89
CA LYS A 57 6.92 4.81 12.01
C LYS A 57 7.21 3.36 11.62
N TRP A 58 6.87 3.04 10.39
CA TRP A 58 7.04 1.70 9.84
C TRP A 58 8.39 1.52 9.16
N ASN A 59 9.01 0.35 9.40
CA ASN A 59 10.24 -0.09 8.74
C ASN A 59 9.83 -1.20 7.77
N ILE A 60 10.00 -0.96 6.47
CA ILE A 60 9.48 -1.84 5.43
C ILE A 60 10.64 -2.43 4.66
N ARG A 61 10.56 -3.72 4.38
CA ARG A 61 11.54 -4.45 3.59
C ARG A 61 10.90 -4.99 2.33
N ILE A 62 11.47 -4.64 1.19
CA ILE A 62 11.08 -5.15 -0.12
C ILE A 62 11.99 -6.31 -0.49
N GLU A 63 11.38 -7.47 -0.76
CA GLU A 63 12.08 -8.73 -1.08
C GLU A 63 11.54 -9.37 -2.38
N LYS A 64 12.34 -10.26 -2.95
CA LYS A 64 11.92 -11.11 -4.09
C LYS A 64 11.22 -12.39 -3.61
N GLU A 65 11.56 -12.84 -2.41
CA GLU A 65 11.00 -14.04 -1.79
C GLU A 65 10.72 -13.80 -0.31
N LYS A 66 9.79 -14.58 0.25
CA LYS A 66 9.47 -14.52 1.68
C LYS A 66 10.71 -14.89 2.49
N THR A 67 11.00 -14.15 3.55
CA THR A 67 11.98 -14.61 4.53
C THR A 67 11.41 -15.70 5.43
N CYS A 68 12.28 -16.50 6.05
CA CYS A 68 11.89 -17.53 7.03
C CYS A 68 11.42 -16.97 8.38
N LYS A 69 11.21 -15.64 8.50
CA LYS A 69 10.65 -15.04 9.71
C LYS A 69 9.18 -15.37 9.83
N ASP A 70 8.73 -15.61 11.06
CA ASP A 70 7.31 -15.67 11.36
C ASP A 70 6.65 -14.30 11.11
N CYS A 71 5.42 -14.32 10.63
CA CYS A 71 4.60 -13.13 10.46
C CYS A 71 3.33 -13.25 11.30
N PHE A 72 2.91 -12.14 11.90
CA PHE A 72 1.66 -12.05 12.65
C PHE A 72 0.46 -12.30 11.74
N ARG A 73 0.47 -11.70 10.55
CA ARG A 73 -0.53 -11.89 9.49
C ARG A 73 0.06 -11.57 8.13
N GLU A 74 -0.50 -12.16 7.09
CA GLU A 74 -0.16 -11.86 5.70
C GLU A 74 -1.39 -11.94 4.80
N PHE A 75 -1.34 -11.24 3.66
CA PHE A 75 -2.26 -11.45 2.55
C PHE A 75 -1.52 -11.37 1.22
N GLU A 76 -2.11 -11.95 0.18
CA GLU A 76 -1.65 -11.87 -1.20
C GLU A 76 -2.71 -11.17 -2.05
N THR A 77 -2.27 -10.32 -2.96
CA THR A 77 -3.11 -9.62 -3.94
C THR A 77 -2.29 -9.34 -5.19
N LYS A 78 -2.88 -8.64 -6.17
CA LYS A 78 -2.18 -8.22 -7.38
C LYS A 78 -2.11 -6.71 -7.50
N ILE A 79 -1.03 -6.25 -8.12
CA ILE A 79 -0.86 -4.87 -8.55
C ILE A 79 -0.20 -4.85 -9.93
N ASN A 80 -0.58 -3.89 -10.76
CA ASN A 80 0.07 -3.61 -12.02
C ASN A 80 1.10 -2.49 -11.83
N VAL A 81 2.30 -2.69 -12.35
CA VAL A 81 3.34 -1.66 -12.38
C VAL A 81 3.34 -1.04 -13.76
N THR A 82 3.13 0.27 -13.81
CA THR A 82 3.38 1.08 -15.00
C THR A 82 4.40 2.16 -14.69
N ASP A 83 5.07 2.66 -15.73
CA ASP A 83 6.13 3.66 -15.61
C ASP A 83 7.34 3.22 -14.75
N GLY A 84 7.56 1.91 -14.63
CA GLY A 84 8.76 1.33 -14.02
C GLY A 84 8.84 1.42 -12.49
N GLN A 85 7.76 1.84 -11.82
CA GLN A 85 7.80 2.06 -10.38
C GLN A 85 6.44 1.99 -9.69
N LEU A 86 6.48 1.74 -8.39
CA LEU A 86 5.38 1.95 -7.45
C LEU A 86 5.81 2.92 -6.37
N PHE A 87 4.86 3.55 -5.70
CA PHE A 87 5.12 4.39 -4.54
C PHE A 87 4.48 3.80 -3.30
N LEU A 88 5.24 3.76 -2.21
CA LEU A 88 4.72 3.52 -0.89
C LEU A 88 4.20 4.84 -0.32
N THR A 89 2.98 4.84 0.20
CA THR A 89 2.29 6.01 0.73
C THR A 89 1.45 5.65 1.95
N GLU A 90 0.90 6.67 2.60
CA GLU A 90 0.02 6.55 3.76
C GLU A 90 -1.33 7.28 3.51
N TYR A 91 -2.22 7.26 4.51
CA TYR A 91 -3.60 7.71 4.36
C TYR A 91 -3.77 9.22 4.13
N ALA A 92 -2.96 10.06 4.77
CA ALA A 92 -3.02 11.51 4.64
C ALA A 92 -2.69 11.93 3.19
N ASP A 93 -1.70 11.30 2.56
CA ASP A 93 -1.39 11.50 1.16
C ASP A 93 -2.55 11.09 0.25
N LEU A 94 -3.17 9.93 0.51
CA LEU A 94 -4.32 9.44 -0.26
C LEU A 94 -5.50 10.41 -0.16
N THR A 95 -5.88 10.80 1.06
CA THR A 95 -7.01 11.73 1.31
C THR A 95 -6.75 13.13 0.78
N MET A 96 -5.53 13.64 0.92
CA MET A 96 -5.13 14.91 0.32
C MET A 96 -5.23 14.84 -1.21
N SER A 97 -4.79 13.75 -1.84
CA SER A 97 -4.91 13.57 -3.28
C SER A 97 -6.36 13.39 -3.75
N ALA A 98 -7.23 12.86 -2.89
CA ALA A 98 -8.66 12.72 -3.14
C ALA A 98 -9.41 14.06 -3.11
N SER A 99 -9.02 14.95 -2.19
CA SER A 99 -9.65 16.27 -2.02
C SER A 99 -9.19 17.32 -3.04
N TYR A 100 -7.94 17.25 -3.52
CA TYR A 100 -7.37 18.33 -4.33
C TYR A 100 -6.99 17.84 -5.73
N HIS A 101 -7.64 18.38 -6.77
CA HIS A 101 -7.43 17.96 -8.17
C HIS A 101 -5.97 18.00 -8.64
N ASN A 102 -5.18 18.94 -8.13
CA ASN A 102 -3.77 19.10 -8.50
C ASN A 102 -2.81 18.30 -7.60
N SER A 103 -3.30 17.67 -6.54
CA SER A 103 -2.52 16.81 -5.67
C SER A 103 -2.40 15.42 -6.27
N LYS A 104 -1.17 14.89 -6.27
CA LYS A 104 -0.83 13.59 -6.81
C LYS A 104 -0.18 12.72 -5.74
N ILE A 105 -0.19 11.42 -5.98
CA ILE A 105 0.61 10.43 -5.24
C ILE A 105 1.88 10.16 -6.05
N PRO A 106 3.05 10.08 -5.41
CA PRO A 106 3.30 10.40 -4.01
C PRO A 106 3.20 11.90 -3.75
N SER A 107 3.00 12.28 -2.48
CA SER A 107 3.26 13.67 -2.10
C SER A 107 4.75 13.99 -2.23
N LYS A 108 5.08 15.28 -2.16
CA LYS A 108 6.47 15.75 -2.27
C LYS A 108 7.38 15.12 -1.19
N HIS A 109 6.87 14.92 0.03
CA HIS A 109 7.68 14.43 1.14
C HIS A 109 7.90 12.91 1.13
N ASN A 110 7.02 12.15 0.43
CA ASN A 110 7.15 10.70 0.23
C ASN A 110 7.65 10.35 -1.19
N SER A 111 8.14 11.33 -1.95
CA SER A 111 8.55 11.13 -3.36
C SER A 111 9.76 10.21 -3.54
N ASP A 112 10.57 10.02 -2.49
CA ASP A 112 11.69 9.10 -2.43
C ASP A 112 11.28 7.65 -2.08
N LEU A 113 10.05 7.42 -1.62
CA LEU A 113 9.52 6.10 -1.27
C LEU A 113 9.05 5.31 -2.51
N ASN A 114 9.84 5.37 -3.58
CA ASN A 114 9.58 4.62 -4.81
C ASN A 114 10.22 3.23 -4.77
N ILE A 115 9.59 2.28 -5.45
CA ILE A 115 10.05 0.91 -5.62
C ILE A 115 10.18 0.67 -7.12
N GLN A 116 11.42 0.63 -7.60
CA GLN A 116 11.73 0.40 -9.02
C GLN A 116 11.47 -1.07 -9.38
N LEU A 117 10.60 -1.29 -10.37
CA LEU A 117 10.16 -2.60 -10.84
C LEU A 117 9.91 -2.53 -12.34
N ASP A 118 10.20 -3.61 -13.07
CA ASP A 118 9.80 -3.66 -14.48
C ASP A 118 8.28 -3.56 -14.64
N ASN A 119 7.83 -2.97 -15.75
CA ASN A 119 6.41 -2.93 -16.05
C ASN A 119 5.81 -4.35 -16.13
N GLY A 120 4.58 -4.49 -15.64
CA GLY A 120 3.81 -5.73 -15.71
C GLY A 120 2.99 -6.00 -14.44
N LEU A 121 2.33 -7.16 -14.42
CA LEU A 121 1.52 -7.59 -13.29
C LEU A 121 2.36 -8.35 -12.28
N TYR A 122 2.12 -8.06 -11.00
CA TYR A 122 2.79 -8.71 -9.88
C TYR A 122 1.77 -9.29 -8.91
N ASN A 123 2.01 -10.51 -8.47
CA ASN A 123 1.51 -10.96 -7.17
C ASN A 123 2.35 -10.27 -6.09
N VAL A 124 1.65 -9.62 -5.17
CA VAL A 124 2.23 -8.91 -4.03
C VAL A 124 1.80 -9.60 -2.76
N ILE A 125 2.77 -9.93 -1.92
CA ILE A 125 2.50 -10.46 -0.59
C ILE A 125 2.93 -9.42 0.43
N ILE A 126 1.97 -9.00 1.26
CA ILE A 126 2.21 -8.10 2.39
C ILE A 126 2.22 -8.94 3.66
N ARG A 127 3.33 -8.90 4.39
CA ARG A 127 3.53 -9.65 5.64
C ARG A 127 3.80 -8.66 6.76
N GLN A 128 2.95 -8.69 7.79
CA GLN A 128 3.16 -7.93 9.01
C GLN A 128 3.92 -8.80 10.00
N LEU A 129 5.12 -8.36 10.41
CA LEU A 129 6.04 -9.15 11.23
C LEU A 129 5.93 -8.86 12.74
N PHE A 130 4.95 -8.06 13.14
CA PHE A 130 4.67 -7.68 14.53
C PHE A 130 3.16 -7.76 14.78
N ASN A 131 2.77 -7.92 16.04
CA ASN A 131 1.39 -7.77 16.46
C ASN A 131 1.18 -6.31 16.94
N PRO A 132 0.22 -5.55 16.39
CA PRO A 132 0.01 -4.15 16.73
C PRO A 132 -0.55 -3.94 18.16
N ASP A 133 -1.10 -4.99 18.79
CA ASP A 133 -1.73 -4.93 20.12
C ASP A 133 -0.74 -5.18 21.28
N ILE A 134 0.54 -5.38 20.97
CA ILE A 134 1.62 -5.61 21.96
C ILE A 134 2.78 -4.63 21.69
N ASP A 135 3.74 -4.54 22.61
CA ASP A 135 4.95 -3.75 22.36
C ASP A 135 5.76 -4.34 21.19
N TYR A 136 5.92 -3.54 20.13
CA TYR A 136 6.66 -3.88 18.92
C TYR A 136 7.89 -2.98 18.70
N SER A 137 8.26 -2.13 19.66
CA SER A 137 9.33 -1.13 19.54
C SER A 137 10.70 -1.71 19.15
N GLU A 138 11.00 -2.95 19.55
CA GLU A 138 12.23 -3.65 19.20
C GLU A 138 12.23 -4.25 17.76
N THR A 139 11.09 -4.19 17.07
CA THR A 139 10.92 -4.76 15.74
C THR A 139 11.71 -3.98 14.68
N LYS A 140 12.76 -4.61 14.17
CA LYS A 140 13.61 -3.98 13.14
C LYS A 140 12.94 -3.85 11.77
N VAL A 141 11.99 -4.72 11.45
CA VAL A 141 11.25 -4.75 10.19
C VAL A 141 9.80 -5.04 10.52
N HIS A 142 8.95 -4.04 10.31
CA HIS A 142 7.53 -4.09 10.63
C HIS A 142 6.75 -4.80 9.51
N PHE A 143 7.05 -4.47 8.26
CA PHE A 143 6.46 -5.13 7.09
C PHE A 143 7.50 -5.68 6.15
N GLU A 144 7.21 -6.85 5.60
CA GLU A 144 7.89 -7.40 4.44
C GLU A 144 6.92 -7.41 3.26
N ILE A 145 7.37 -6.90 2.12
CA ILE A 145 6.61 -6.82 0.87
C ILE A 145 7.37 -7.63 -0.17
N VAL A 146 6.70 -8.64 -0.73
CA VAL A 146 7.28 -9.54 -1.72
C VAL A 146 6.61 -9.34 -3.06
N PHE A 147 7.39 -9.07 -4.10
CA PHE A 147 6.90 -8.92 -5.47
C PHE A 147 7.29 -10.12 -6.33
N ARG A 148 6.30 -10.75 -6.96
CA ARG A 148 6.50 -11.84 -7.92
C ARG A 148 5.77 -11.52 -9.21
N LYS A 149 6.52 -11.31 -10.29
CA LYS A 149 5.93 -11.07 -11.61
C LYS A 149 5.10 -12.28 -12.02
N THR A 150 3.96 -12.03 -12.64
CA THR A 150 3.00 -13.07 -13.04
C THR A 150 2.50 -12.84 -14.46
N GLU A 151 2.30 -13.94 -15.19
CA GLU A 151 1.74 -13.94 -16.55
C GLU A 151 0.21 -14.11 -16.53
N THR A 152 -0.41 -14.17 -15.35
CA THR A 152 -1.87 -14.19 -15.25
C THR A 152 -2.44 -12.84 -15.66
N ASN A 153 -3.56 -12.84 -16.37
CA ASN A 153 -4.25 -11.60 -16.77
C ASN A 153 -5.43 -11.24 -15.86
N LYS A 154 -5.66 -12.01 -14.79
CA LYS A 154 -6.82 -11.83 -13.93
C LYS A 154 -6.45 -11.10 -12.65
N MET A 155 -7.06 -9.93 -12.45
CA MET A 155 -7.04 -9.23 -11.17
C MET A 155 -7.86 -9.95 -10.11
N ASP A 156 -7.47 -9.79 -8.86
CA ASP A 156 -8.25 -10.23 -7.72
C ASP A 156 -9.40 -9.23 -7.49
N ASN A 157 -10.54 -9.72 -7.00
CA ASN A 157 -11.68 -8.87 -6.69
C ASN A 157 -11.84 -8.81 -5.17
N ILE A 158 -11.56 -7.66 -4.60
CA ILE A 158 -11.70 -7.37 -3.18
C ILE A 158 -12.98 -6.56 -2.96
N ASN A 159 -13.63 -6.78 -1.82
CA ASN A 159 -14.84 -6.07 -1.42
C ASN A 159 -14.64 -5.24 -0.15
N LYS A 160 -13.42 -5.24 0.40
CA LYS A 160 -13.02 -4.47 1.56
C LYS A 160 -11.51 -4.20 1.54
N ILE A 161 -11.10 -3.16 2.26
CA ILE A 161 -9.68 -2.87 2.50
C ILE A 161 -9.07 -4.00 3.35
N MET A 162 -7.83 -4.37 3.05
CA MET A 162 -7.16 -5.48 3.74
C MET A 162 -6.95 -5.14 5.21
N TRP A 163 -7.39 -6.06 6.08
CA TRP A 163 -7.35 -5.93 7.54
C TRP A 163 -8.14 -4.75 8.13
N PHE A 164 -9.04 -4.16 7.35
CA PHE A 164 -10.03 -3.19 7.81
C PHE A 164 -11.41 -3.88 7.89
N ASN A 165 -12.10 -3.70 9.02
CA ASN A 165 -13.40 -4.32 9.32
C ASN A 165 -14.48 -3.26 9.44
#